data_AF-A0A7Y3MC92-F1
#
_entry.id   AF-A0A7Y3MC92-F1
#
_cell.length_a   1.000
_cell.length_b   1.000
_cell.length_c   1.000
_cell.angle_alpha   90.00
_cell.angle_beta   90.00
_cell.angle_gamma   90.00
#
_symmetry.space_group_name_H-M   'P 1'
#
loop_
_entity.id
_entity.type
_entity.pdbx_description
1 polymer ?
#
loop_
_entity_poly.entity_id
_entity_poly.type
_entity_poly.pdbx_seq_one_letter_code
_entity_poly.pdbx_strand_id
1 'polypeptide(L)'
;MLFLVFANFQTGFSQNPPDFVTRGAGGSSASNTENQLELEEPYVNYIQLRDISQKVAFEDTTLLGFEIFAKHRQFETAALNLGNYGSSQLPIVYKPTRDIFTDVGFHQYDLYKKDLNSIKYYDINRPFNDLSFSP
;
A
#
# COMPACT_ATOMS: atom_id res chain seq x y z
N MET A 1 58.46 -9.32 12.70
CA MET A 1 57.56 -9.56 11.55
C MET A 1 56.38 -10.39 12.01
N LEU A 2 55.25 -9.74 12.35
CA LEU A 2 53.89 -10.26 12.22
C LEU A 2 52.94 -9.08 12.48
N PHE A 3 52.16 -8.71 11.46
CA PHE A 3 51.24 -7.58 11.47
C PHE A 3 49.93 -7.99 12.17
N LEU A 4 49.43 -7.17 13.10
CA LEU A 4 48.09 -7.29 13.67
C LEU A 4 47.33 -6.01 13.32
N VAL A 5 46.49 -6.12 12.29
CA VAL A 5 45.60 -5.05 11.82
C VAL A 5 44.34 -5.11 12.67
N PHE A 6 44.12 -4.12 13.53
CA PHE A 6 42.83 -3.90 14.17
C PHE A 6 41.95 -3.09 13.22
N ALA A 7 40.91 -3.72 12.69
CA ALA A 7 39.85 -3.05 11.94
C ALA A 7 39.06 -2.15 12.90
N ASN A 8 39.05 -0.84 12.65
CA ASN A 8 38.16 0.09 13.33
C ASN A 8 36.77 -0.08 12.72
N PHE A 9 35.84 -0.64 13.51
CA PHE A 9 34.41 -0.55 13.20
C PHE A 9 33.97 0.90 13.40
N GLN A 10 33.80 1.66 12.31
CA GLN A 10 33.03 2.90 12.34
C GLN A 10 31.56 2.52 12.55
N THR A 11 31.08 2.70 13.77
CA THR A 11 29.65 2.66 14.07
C THR A 11 28.95 3.74 13.26
N GLY A 12 27.99 3.32 12.43
CA GLY A 12 27.15 4.20 11.65
C GLY A 12 26.44 5.22 12.53
N PHE A 13 26.34 6.45 12.04
CA PHE A 13 25.58 7.53 12.66
C PHE A 13 24.09 7.17 12.67
N SER A 14 23.63 6.53 13.74
CA SER A 14 22.21 6.52 14.09
C SER A 14 21.89 7.86 14.77
N GLN A 15 21.17 8.71 14.05
CA GLN A 15 20.23 9.72 14.55
C GLN A 15 20.55 10.29 15.95
N ASN A 16 21.42 11.29 16.01
CA ASN A 16 21.42 12.18 17.17
C ASN A 16 20.23 13.15 17.05
N PRO A 17 19.39 13.31 18.09
CA PRO A 17 18.41 14.38 18.13
C PRO A 17 19.13 15.74 18.08
N PRO A 18 18.54 16.78 17.46
CA PRO A 18 19.16 18.11 17.42
C PRO A 18 19.29 18.68 18.84
N ASP A 19 20.54 18.80 19.31
CA ASP A 19 20.90 19.46 20.56
C ASP A 19 20.59 20.96 20.46
N PHE A 20 19.59 21.42 21.21
CA PHE A 20 19.28 22.84 21.34
C PHE A 20 20.25 23.49 22.33
N VAL A 21 21.41 23.93 21.83
CA VAL A 21 22.38 24.68 22.64
C VAL A 21 21.92 26.12 22.80
N THR A 22 21.40 26.44 23.98
CA THR A 22 21.35 27.80 24.49
C THR A 22 22.78 28.28 24.83
N ARG A 23 23.40 29.10 23.98
CA ARG A 23 24.40 30.11 24.40
C ARG A 23 24.90 30.99 23.24
N GLY A 24 24.82 32.31 23.44
CA GLY A 24 25.79 33.25 22.86
C GLY A 24 25.19 34.44 22.13
N ALA A 25 25.22 35.60 22.79
CA ALA A 25 24.96 36.90 22.21
C ALA A 25 25.91 37.22 21.03
N GLY A 26 25.38 37.83 19.97
CA GLY A 26 26.16 38.34 18.84
C GLY A 26 25.23 38.79 17.72
N GLY A 27 24.95 40.08 17.66
CA GLY A 27 24.00 40.66 16.73
C GLY A 27 24.42 40.55 15.27
N SER A 28 23.46 40.14 14.44
CA SER A 28 23.28 40.60 13.07
C SER A 28 21.82 40.32 12.73
N SER A 29 21.00 41.36 12.69
CA SER A 29 19.61 41.30 12.21
C SER A 29 19.62 41.03 10.72
N ALA A 30 19.86 39.79 10.34
CA ALA A 30 19.35 39.24 9.10
C ALA A 30 17.85 39.10 9.31
N SER A 31 17.04 39.81 8.53
CA SER A 31 15.61 39.48 8.41
C SER A 31 15.53 38.11 7.76
N ASN A 32 15.56 37.07 8.60
CA ASN A 32 15.11 35.75 8.19
C ASN A 32 13.61 35.92 7.91
N THR A 33 13.28 36.13 6.63
CA THR A 33 12.00 35.68 6.12
C THR A 33 12.05 34.17 6.25
N GLU A 34 11.72 33.68 7.45
CA GLU A 34 11.37 32.28 7.63
C GLU A 34 10.14 32.07 6.75
N ASN A 35 10.37 31.57 5.54
CA ASN A 35 9.35 30.89 4.79
C ASN A 35 8.94 29.70 5.67
N GLN A 36 7.90 29.89 6.50
CA GLN A 36 7.18 28.79 7.10
C GLN A 36 6.71 27.93 5.94
N LEU A 37 7.42 26.83 5.69
CA LEU A 37 6.95 25.79 4.79
C LEU A 37 5.65 25.30 5.40
N GLU A 38 4.53 25.65 4.77
CA GLU A 38 3.23 25.12 5.14
C GLU A 38 3.33 23.60 5.14
N LEU A 39 3.08 22.99 6.29
CA LEU A 39 3.24 21.55 6.44
C LEU A 39 2.08 20.89 5.69
N GLU A 40 2.38 20.24 4.57
CA GLU A 40 1.36 19.50 3.84
C GLU A 40 0.72 18.42 4.74
N GLU A 41 -0.61 18.38 4.74
CA GLU A 41 -1.36 17.36 5.46
C GLU A 41 -1.02 15.97 4.91
N PRO A 42 -0.90 14.94 5.78
CA PRO A 42 -0.66 13.58 5.32
C PRO A 42 -1.86 13.07 4.53
N TYR A 43 -1.61 12.50 3.35
CA TYR A 43 -2.67 11.89 2.55
C TYR A 43 -2.24 10.52 2.02
N VAL A 44 -3.26 9.68 1.81
CA VAL A 44 -3.14 8.41 1.09
C VAL A 44 -4.22 8.41 0.02
N ASN A 45 -3.80 8.52 -1.23
CA ASN A 45 -4.68 8.42 -2.39
C ASN A 45 -4.32 7.16 -3.17
N TYR A 46 -5.26 6.64 -3.96
CA TYR A 46 -4.97 5.60 -4.92
C TYR A 46 -5.47 5.94 -6.32
N ILE A 47 -4.77 5.41 -7.31
CA ILE A 47 -5.10 5.47 -8.73
C ILE A 47 -5.21 4.05 -9.29
N GLN A 48 -5.98 3.88 -10.37
CA GLN A 48 -6.09 2.62 -11.09
C GLN A 48 -5.53 2.80 -12.51
N LEU A 49 -4.99 1.74 -13.09
CA LEU A 49 -4.41 1.85 -14.45
C LEU A 49 -5.45 2.20 -15.52
N ARG A 50 -6.72 1.88 -15.26
CA ARG A 50 -7.85 2.26 -16.13
C ARG A 50 -8.01 3.77 -16.25
N ASP A 51 -7.70 4.52 -15.19
CA ASP A 51 -7.83 5.98 -15.14
C ASP A 51 -6.79 6.55 -14.17
N ILE A 52 -5.66 6.98 -14.74
CA ILE A 52 -4.51 7.51 -14.01
C ILE A 52 -4.80 8.93 -13.47
N SER A 53 -5.72 9.65 -14.11
CA SER A 53 -6.08 11.02 -13.73
C SER A 53 -7.02 11.07 -12.53
N GLN A 54 -7.81 10.01 -12.32
CA GLN A 54 -8.71 9.91 -11.18
C GLN A 54 -7.97 9.46 -9.91
N LYS A 55 -7.65 10.43 -9.04
CA LYS A 55 -7.19 10.16 -7.67
C LYS A 55 -8.39 9.98 -6.74
N VAL A 56 -8.42 8.87 -6.00
CA VAL A 56 -9.46 8.59 -5.00
C VAL A 56 -8.81 8.53 -3.63
N ALA A 57 -9.41 9.20 -2.65
CA ALA A 57 -8.95 9.13 -1.26
C ALA A 57 -9.08 7.69 -0.73
N PHE A 58 -8.06 7.24 0.00
CA PHE A 58 -8.12 5.96 0.68
C PHE A 58 -9.08 6.04 1.88
N GLU A 59 -10.01 5.10 1.95
CA GLU A 59 -10.91 4.93 3.08
C GLU A 59 -10.58 3.61 3.79
N ASP A 60 -10.63 3.61 5.12
CA ASP A 60 -10.35 2.43 5.92
C ASP A 60 -11.47 1.39 5.79
N THR A 61 -11.17 0.31 5.07
CA THR A 61 -12.12 -0.78 4.82
C THR A 61 -12.21 -1.81 5.95
N THR A 62 -11.46 -1.65 7.04
CA THR A 62 -11.42 -2.63 8.15
C THR A 62 -12.70 -2.61 8.99
N LEU A 63 -13.26 -1.42 9.26
CA LEU A 63 -14.52 -1.26 9.99
C LEU A 63 -15.73 -1.09 9.07
N LEU A 64 -15.56 -0.39 7.94
CA LEU A 64 -16.63 -0.04 7.02
C LEU A 64 -16.37 -0.66 5.65
N GLY A 65 -17.32 -1.42 5.11
CA GLY A 65 -17.20 -1.98 3.76
C GLY A 65 -16.45 -3.30 3.65
N PHE A 66 -16.33 -4.09 4.71
CA PHE A 66 -15.75 -5.45 4.67
C PHE A 66 -16.43 -6.39 3.64
N GLU A 67 -17.67 -6.09 3.24
CA GLU A 67 -18.41 -6.82 2.21
C GLU A 67 -17.71 -6.79 0.83
N ILE A 68 -16.83 -5.82 0.57
CA ILE A 68 -16.05 -5.77 -0.67
C ILE A 68 -15.14 -7.00 -0.84
N PHE A 69 -14.75 -7.65 0.27
CA PHE A 69 -13.97 -8.89 0.25
C PHE A 69 -14.85 -10.12 -0.04
N ALA A 70 -16.16 -10.01 0.14
CA ALA A 70 -17.15 -11.03 -0.17
C ALA A 70 -17.57 -11.02 -1.65
N LYS A 71 -16.58 -11.08 -2.56
CA LYS A 71 -16.82 -11.07 -4.01
C LYS A 71 -17.78 -12.17 -4.48
N HIS A 72 -17.82 -13.31 -3.78
CA HIS A 72 -18.72 -14.44 -4.08
C HIS A 72 -20.21 -14.14 -3.83
N ARG A 73 -20.52 -13.05 -3.11
CA ARG A 73 -21.89 -12.59 -2.82
C ARG A 73 -22.34 -11.46 -3.73
N GLN A 74 -21.45 -10.92 -4.57
CA GLN A 74 -21.80 -9.89 -5.54
C GLN A 74 -22.64 -10.51 -6.66
N PHE A 75 -23.65 -9.78 -7.12
CA PHE A 75 -24.61 -10.29 -8.11
C PHE A 75 -23.92 -10.79 -9.40
N GLU A 76 -22.97 -10.02 -9.92
CA GLU A 76 -22.27 -10.38 -11.16
C GLU A 76 -21.36 -11.59 -11.03
N THR A 77 -20.90 -11.89 -9.82
CA THR A 77 -19.88 -12.91 -9.56
C THR A 77 -20.31 -13.91 -8.48
N ALA A 78 -21.61 -14.15 -8.40
CA ALA A 78 -22.21 -15.04 -7.42
C ALA A 78 -21.66 -16.47 -7.55
N ALA A 79 -21.09 -16.98 -6.47
CA ALA A 79 -20.45 -18.31 -6.42
C ALA A 79 -20.65 -18.98 -5.06
N LEU A 80 -20.74 -20.31 -5.08
CA LEU A 80 -20.74 -21.16 -3.89
C LEU A 80 -19.31 -21.39 -3.44
N ASN A 81 -19.05 -21.25 -2.15
CA ASN A 81 -17.76 -21.53 -1.54
C ASN A 81 -17.94 -22.27 -0.20
N LEU A 82 -16.84 -22.61 0.47
CA LEU A 82 -16.86 -23.32 1.76
C LEU A 82 -17.12 -22.40 2.97
N GLY A 83 -17.54 -21.16 2.75
CA GLY A 83 -17.70 -20.14 3.79
C GLY A 83 -16.43 -19.38 4.17
N ASN A 84 -15.26 -19.79 3.66
CA ASN A 84 -14.00 -19.06 3.84
C ASN A 84 -13.66 -18.21 2.60
N TYR A 85 -13.21 -16.97 2.82
CA TYR A 85 -12.63 -16.14 1.77
C TYR A 85 -11.31 -16.78 1.29
N GLY A 86 -11.05 -16.76 -0.02
CA GLY A 86 -9.92 -17.45 -0.64
C GLY A 86 -10.11 -18.95 -0.87
N SER A 87 -11.23 -19.56 -0.44
CA SER A 87 -11.50 -20.98 -0.73
C SER A 87 -11.91 -21.23 -2.18
N SER A 88 -11.78 -22.49 -2.63
CA SER A 88 -12.25 -22.95 -3.94
C SER A 88 -13.74 -22.68 -4.11
N GLN A 89 -14.16 -22.32 -5.32
CA GLN A 89 -15.53 -21.88 -5.59
C GLN A 89 -16.11 -22.45 -6.86
N LEU A 90 -17.44 -22.53 -6.87
CA LEU A 90 -18.24 -22.90 -8.04
C LEU A 90 -19.21 -21.76 -8.39
N PRO A 91 -19.13 -21.16 -9.59
CA PRO A 91 -20.07 -20.13 -10.00
C PRO A 91 -21.49 -20.67 -10.06
N ILE A 92 -22.46 -19.90 -9.53
CA ILE A 92 -23.88 -20.28 -9.55
C ILE A 92 -24.45 -20.14 -10.97
N VAL A 93 -24.02 -19.11 -11.68
CA VAL A 93 -24.44 -18.82 -13.05
C VAL A 93 -23.34 -19.27 -14.01
N TYR A 94 -23.70 -20.16 -14.94
CA TYR A 94 -22.81 -20.58 -16.01
C TYR A 94 -22.52 -19.39 -16.95
N LYS A 95 -21.23 -19.14 -17.21
CA LYS A 95 -20.76 -18.16 -18.19
C LYS A 95 -19.91 -18.88 -19.23
N PRO A 96 -20.25 -18.80 -20.53
CA PRO A 96 -19.42 -19.41 -21.56
C PRO A 96 -18.09 -18.64 -21.66
N THR A 97 -16.98 -19.34 -21.46
CA THR A 97 -15.65 -18.80 -21.74
C THR A 97 -15.44 -18.74 -23.25
N ARG A 98 -14.70 -17.73 -23.75
CA ARG A 98 -14.44 -17.61 -25.20
C ARG A 98 -13.43 -18.65 -25.71
N ASP A 99 -12.70 -19.28 -24.79
CA ASP A 99 -11.48 -20.03 -25.08
C ASP A 99 -11.65 -21.53 -24.83
N ILE A 100 -12.86 -22.09 -24.99
CA ILE A 100 -13.21 -23.49 -24.64
C ILE A 100 -12.22 -24.53 -25.20
N PHE A 101 -11.61 -24.26 -26.35
CA PHE A 101 -10.66 -25.18 -27.00
C PHE A 101 -9.19 -25.00 -26.57
N THR A 102 -8.86 -23.88 -25.93
CA THR A 102 -7.50 -23.52 -25.48
C THR A 102 -7.39 -23.41 -23.97
N ASP A 103 -8.53 -23.35 -23.27
CA ASP A 103 -8.64 -23.20 -21.84
C ASP A 103 -8.76 -24.57 -21.16
N VAL A 104 -7.61 -25.20 -20.98
CA VAL A 104 -7.46 -26.46 -20.24
C VAL A 104 -6.87 -26.14 -18.87
N GLY A 105 -7.72 -26.05 -17.86
CA GLY A 105 -7.28 -25.67 -16.51
C GLY A 105 -8.33 -25.81 -15.42
N PHE A 106 -7.91 -25.53 -14.19
CA PHE A 106 -8.80 -25.43 -13.03
C PHE A 106 -9.22 -23.98 -12.81
N HIS A 107 -10.53 -23.73 -12.85
CA HIS A 107 -11.13 -22.39 -12.72
C HIS A 107 -11.68 -22.09 -11.32
N GLN A 108 -11.32 -22.93 -10.35
CA GLN A 108 -11.88 -22.86 -8.99
C GLN A 108 -11.50 -21.59 -8.21
N TYR A 109 -10.49 -20.85 -8.68
CA TYR A 109 -10.01 -19.60 -8.08
C TYR A 109 -10.17 -18.39 -9.02
N ASP A 110 -10.86 -18.53 -10.15
CA ASP A 110 -11.00 -17.46 -11.14
C ASP A 110 -11.68 -16.22 -10.57
N LEU A 111 -12.52 -16.39 -9.54
CA LEU A 111 -13.13 -15.25 -8.86
C LEU A 111 -12.08 -14.29 -8.27
N TYR A 112 -10.97 -14.83 -7.78
CA TYR A 112 -9.90 -14.06 -7.13
C TYR A 112 -8.86 -13.53 -8.11
N LYS A 113 -8.96 -13.90 -9.38
CA LYS A 113 -8.12 -13.34 -10.43
C LYS A 113 -8.34 -11.82 -10.48
N LYS A 114 -7.23 -11.09 -10.39
CA LYS A 114 -7.19 -9.63 -10.49
C LYS A 114 -6.73 -9.24 -11.89
N ASP A 115 -7.46 -8.32 -12.49
CA ASP A 115 -7.02 -7.68 -13.72
C ASP A 115 -6.03 -6.57 -13.39
N LEU A 116 -5.13 -6.28 -14.32
CA LEU A 116 -4.17 -5.17 -14.23
C LEU A 116 -4.88 -3.84 -13.92
N ASN A 117 -6.05 -3.64 -14.51
CA ASN A 117 -6.87 -2.44 -14.33
C ASN A 117 -7.52 -2.35 -12.94
N SER A 118 -7.59 -3.46 -12.19
CA SER A 118 -8.17 -3.52 -10.84
C SER A 118 -7.14 -3.32 -9.72
N ILE A 119 -5.85 -3.26 -10.08
CA ILE A 119 -4.76 -3.03 -9.12
C ILE A 119 -4.75 -1.53 -8.77
N LYS A 120 -4.67 -1.25 -7.47
CA LYS A 120 -4.57 0.10 -6.92
C LYS A 120 -3.11 0.45 -6.75
N TYR A 121 -2.71 1.62 -7.23
CA TYR A 121 -1.40 2.22 -7.00
C TYR A 121 -1.55 3.38 -6.03
N TYR A 122 -0.77 3.40 -4.96
CA TYR A 122 -0.91 4.40 -3.91
C TYR A 122 0.02 5.59 -4.14
N ASP A 123 -0.56 6.79 -4.04
CA ASP A 123 0.13 8.07 -4.03
C ASP A 123 0.12 8.60 -2.60
N ILE A 124 1.31 8.62 -1.99
CA ILE A 124 1.52 8.94 -0.58
C ILE A 124 2.63 9.98 -0.43
N ASN A 125 2.41 11.01 0.40
CA ASN A 125 3.43 12.03 0.69
C ASN A 125 4.33 11.68 1.88
N ARG A 126 3.94 10.68 2.69
CA ARG A 126 4.68 10.20 3.86
C ARG A 126 4.64 8.67 3.91
N PRO A 127 5.62 8.00 4.55
CA PRO A 127 5.59 6.55 4.73
C PRO A 127 4.29 6.12 5.43
N PHE A 128 3.55 5.24 4.77
CA PHE A 128 2.30 4.68 5.26
C PHE A 128 2.47 3.19 5.53
N ASN A 129 1.91 2.71 6.64
CA ASN A 129 1.91 1.29 7.00
C ASN A 129 0.50 0.87 7.37
N ASP A 130 -0.07 -0.02 6.58
CA ASP A 130 -1.33 -0.70 6.88
C ASP A 130 -1.01 -2.06 7.50
N LEU A 131 -1.10 -2.13 8.83
CA LEU A 131 -0.80 -3.33 9.62
C LEU A 131 -1.92 -4.38 9.56
N SER A 132 -2.97 -4.19 8.75
CA SER A 132 -4.15 -5.06 8.74
C SER A 132 -3.98 -6.41 8.04
N PHE A 133 -2.80 -6.75 7.50
CA PHE A 133 -2.59 -8.06 6.87
C PHE A 133 -2.38 -9.18 7.91
N SER A 134 -3.47 -9.74 8.42
CA SER A 134 -3.49 -11.10 8.99
C SER A 134 -4.04 -12.06 7.92
N PRO A 135 -3.26 -13.05 7.45
CA PRO A 135 -3.75 -14.11 6.58
C PRO A 135 -4.81 -15.00 7.25
#